data_AF-A0A7I7QU84-F1
#
_entry.id   AF-A0A7I7QU84-F1
#
_cell.length_a   1.000
_cell.length_b   1.000
_cell.length_c   1.000
_cell.angle_alpha   90.00
_cell.angle_beta   90.00
_cell.angle_gamma   90.00
#
_symmetry.space_group_name_H-M   'P 1'
#
loop_
_entity.id
_entity.type
_entity.pdbx_description
1 polymer ?
#
loop_
_entity_poly.entity_id
_entity_poly.type
_entity_poly.pdbx_seq_one_letter_code
_entity_poly.pdbx_strand_id
1 'polypeptide(L)'
;MTDSNAPEVDSASPLGVETLEKLRVVLLECELVLISVADEIDLNFEECLAGLTAVRGLVGHTWGAASLLLQNAALQSSWSAGPSRPRAIYARHAAAVKAGALRRAPAQSLIGRLEAELERLPHVDLSQNFSGYRPECTGFVAKTGKRCTNTALYLGAGSFAQHCYSHSAPTERERFRDHQDRQNQALEESWLERQELLRAIGRSIIDDWFQGRRLQPPWLVELADVAISDQRNP
;
A
#
# COMPACT_ATOMS: atom_id res chain seq x y z
N MET A 1 -10.69 51.49 -8.61
CA MET A 1 -10.81 50.57 -7.46
C MET A 1 -10.58 49.17 -8.00
N THR A 2 -9.34 48.71 -7.90
CA THR A 2 -8.90 47.36 -8.30
C THR A 2 -8.99 46.47 -7.08
N ASP A 3 -10.08 45.71 -6.94
CA ASP A 3 -10.18 44.68 -5.91
C ASP A 3 -10.06 43.29 -6.53
N SER A 4 -8.85 42.74 -6.38
CA SER A 4 -8.54 41.39 -5.92
C SER A 4 -9.48 40.27 -6.38
N ASN A 5 -9.29 39.82 -7.62
CA ASN A 5 -9.62 38.44 -8.01
C ASN A 5 -8.32 37.64 -8.14
N ALA A 6 -7.49 37.65 -7.09
CA ALA A 6 -6.35 36.76 -7.02
C ALA A 6 -6.91 35.33 -7.00
N PRO A 7 -6.47 34.42 -7.89
CA PRO A 7 -6.92 33.03 -7.83
C PRO A 7 -6.62 32.51 -6.43
N GLU A 8 -7.63 32.00 -5.73
CA GLU A 8 -7.47 31.40 -4.42
C GLU A 8 -6.31 30.41 -4.51
N VAL A 9 -5.24 30.72 -3.78
CA VAL A 9 -4.05 29.88 -3.76
C VAL A 9 -4.45 28.59 -3.06
N ASP A 10 -4.24 27.46 -3.73
CA ASP A 10 -4.47 26.14 -3.14
C ASP A 10 -3.78 26.11 -1.76
N SER A 11 -4.55 25.81 -0.72
CA SER A 11 -4.07 25.80 0.66
C SER A 11 -4.65 24.61 1.41
N ALA A 12 -3.97 24.22 2.49
CA ALA A 12 -4.42 23.17 3.38
C ALA A 12 -4.27 23.64 4.83
N SER A 13 -5.29 23.40 5.66
CA SER A 13 -5.22 23.63 7.09
C SER A 13 -4.68 22.40 7.82
N PRO A 14 -4.05 22.57 9.01
CA PRO A 14 -3.64 21.45 9.85
C PRO A 14 -4.81 20.48 10.13
N LEU A 15 -5.99 21.03 10.47
CA LEU A 15 -7.20 20.26 10.72
C LEU A 15 -7.62 19.43 9.49
N GLY A 16 -7.54 20.00 8.28
CA GLY A 16 -7.90 19.29 7.05
C GLY A 16 -6.95 18.10 6.77
N VAL A 17 -5.65 18.29 6.99
CA VAL A 17 -4.66 17.20 6.85
C VAL A 17 -4.88 16.11 7.90
N GLU A 18 -5.13 16.48 9.16
CA GLU A 18 -5.42 15.54 10.25
C GLU A 18 -6.74 14.77 10.00
N THR A 19 -7.77 15.45 9.49
CA THR A 19 -9.06 14.83 9.14
C THR A 19 -8.88 13.79 8.05
N LEU A 20 -8.08 14.08 7.02
CA LEU A 20 -7.76 13.11 5.96
C LEU A 20 -6.97 11.90 6.50
N GLU A 21 -6.09 12.12 7.48
CA GLU A 21 -5.37 11.02 8.13
C GLU A 21 -6.33 10.14 8.95
N LYS A 22 -7.22 10.73 9.74
CA LYS A 22 -8.23 9.98 10.49
C LYS A 22 -9.20 9.24 9.57
N LEU A 23 -9.58 9.84 8.44
CA LEU A 23 -10.41 9.17 7.45
C LEU A 23 -9.73 7.91 6.89
N ARG A 24 -8.42 7.96 6.61
CA ARG A 24 -7.68 6.75 6.18
C ARG A 24 -7.66 5.67 7.25
N VAL A 25 -7.52 6.05 8.52
CA VAL A 25 -7.57 5.10 9.64
C VAL A 25 -8.94 4.42 9.69
N VAL A 26 -10.02 5.18 9.57
CA VAL A 26 -11.39 4.63 9.55
C VAL A 26 -11.60 3.70 8.36
N LEU A 27 -11.07 4.03 7.18
CA LEU A 27 -11.16 3.15 6.01
C LEU A 27 -10.39 1.83 6.22
N LEU A 28 -9.22 1.89 6.86
CA LEU A 28 -8.48 0.68 7.25
C LEU A 28 -9.25 -0.13 8.31
N GLU A 29 -9.88 0.53 9.29
CA GLU A 29 -10.77 -0.14 10.26
C GLU A 29 -11.90 -0.87 9.53
N CYS A 30 -12.55 -0.26 8.54
CA CYS A 30 -13.58 -0.90 7.73
C CYS A 30 -13.08 -2.14 6.98
N GLU A 31 -11.88 -2.08 6.39
CA GLU A 31 -11.29 -3.25 5.71
C GLU A 31 -11.01 -4.39 6.69
N LEU A 32 -10.43 -4.08 7.85
CA LEU A 32 -10.14 -5.07 8.89
C LEU A 32 -11.41 -5.72 9.44
N VAL A 33 -12.47 -4.92 9.63
CA VAL A 33 -13.79 -5.43 10.04
C VAL A 33 -14.35 -6.38 9.00
N LEU A 34 -14.28 -6.05 7.70
CA LEU A 34 -14.74 -6.96 6.64
C LEU A 34 -13.94 -8.27 6.59
N ILE A 35 -12.61 -8.20 6.81
CA ILE A 35 -11.76 -9.39 6.90
C ILE A 35 -12.19 -10.31 8.05
N SER A 36 -12.54 -9.74 9.21
CA SER A 36 -12.98 -10.52 10.38
C SER A 36 -14.42 -11.02 10.25
N VAL A 37 -15.32 -10.22 9.69
CA VAL A 37 -16.73 -10.58 9.51
C VAL A 37 -16.91 -11.71 8.50
N ALA A 38 -15.95 -11.91 7.58
CA ALA A 38 -15.96 -13.04 6.65
C ALA A 38 -16.00 -14.41 7.35
N ASP A 39 -15.56 -14.51 8.61
CA ASP A 39 -15.66 -15.76 9.39
C ASP A 39 -17.09 -15.97 9.96
N GLU A 40 -17.91 -14.90 10.04
CA GLU A 40 -19.27 -14.90 10.58
C GLU A 40 -20.35 -14.92 9.47
N ILE A 41 -19.99 -14.49 8.26
CA ILE A 41 -20.91 -14.35 7.13
C ILE A 41 -20.31 -15.05 5.92
N ASP A 42 -21.00 -16.07 5.41
CA ASP A 42 -20.63 -16.84 4.21
C ASP A 42 -20.91 -16.05 2.92
N LEU A 43 -20.18 -14.94 2.75
CA LEU A 43 -20.23 -14.08 1.56
C LEU A 43 -18.80 -13.75 1.10
N ASN A 44 -18.64 -13.59 -0.22
CA ASN A 44 -17.40 -13.08 -0.78
C ASN A 44 -17.36 -11.54 -0.67
N PHE A 45 -16.43 -11.01 0.14
CA PHE A 45 -16.23 -9.57 0.33
C PHE A 45 -15.13 -8.95 -0.55
N GLU A 46 -14.56 -9.69 -1.51
CA GLU A 46 -13.46 -9.23 -2.37
C GLU A 46 -13.74 -7.88 -3.06
N GLU A 47 -14.95 -7.70 -3.61
CA GLU A 47 -15.33 -6.45 -4.28
C GLU A 47 -15.40 -5.28 -3.29
N CYS A 48 -15.96 -5.50 -2.09
CA CYS A 48 -16.01 -4.49 -1.03
C CYS A 48 -14.60 -4.11 -0.54
N LEU A 49 -13.74 -5.10 -0.32
CA LEU A 49 -12.35 -4.89 0.10
C LEU A 49 -11.55 -4.13 -0.96
N ALA A 50 -11.71 -4.49 -2.24
CA ALA A 50 -11.08 -3.79 -3.35
C ALA A 50 -11.55 -2.33 -3.45
N GLY A 51 -12.85 -2.09 -3.27
CA GLY A 51 -13.43 -0.75 -3.24
C GLY A 51 -12.88 0.11 -2.11
N LEU A 52 -12.83 -0.42 -0.88
CA LEU A 52 -12.27 0.29 0.27
C LEU A 52 -10.79 0.60 0.09
N THR A 53 -10.01 -0.38 -0.41
CA THR A 53 -8.58 -0.21 -0.70
C THR A 53 -8.35 0.91 -1.71
N ALA A 54 -9.15 0.95 -2.78
CA ALA A 54 -9.07 2.01 -3.79
C ALA A 54 -9.38 3.39 -3.20
N VAL A 55 -10.45 3.50 -2.41
CA VAL A 55 -10.84 4.76 -1.75
C VAL A 55 -9.76 5.20 -0.76
N ARG A 56 -9.23 4.30 0.06
CA ARG A 56 -8.15 4.59 1.00
C ARG A 56 -6.89 5.07 0.30
N GLY A 57 -6.51 4.46 -0.82
CA GLY A 57 -5.42 4.93 -1.68
C GLY A 57 -5.66 6.35 -2.22
N LEU A 58 -6.88 6.66 -2.66
CA LEU A 58 -7.25 8.01 -3.12
C LEU A 58 -7.18 9.06 -1.99
N VAL A 59 -7.64 8.71 -0.78
CA VAL A 59 -7.52 9.58 0.39
C VAL A 59 -6.06 9.75 0.78
N GLY A 60 -5.23 8.70 0.71
CA GLY A 60 -3.78 8.77 0.90
C GLY A 60 -3.09 9.72 -0.08
N HIS A 61 -3.45 9.66 -1.36
CA HIS A 61 -2.95 10.57 -2.37
C HIS A 61 -3.39 12.02 -2.12
N THR A 62 -4.64 12.21 -1.69
CA THR A 62 -5.20 13.53 -1.34
C THR A 62 -4.48 14.13 -0.12
N TRP A 63 -4.29 13.32 0.92
CA TRP A 63 -3.53 13.70 2.11
C TRP A 63 -2.10 14.12 1.75
N GLY A 64 -1.43 13.37 0.86
CA GLY A 64 -0.06 13.71 0.45
C GLY A 64 0.02 15.03 -0.32
N ALA A 65 -0.97 15.34 -1.16
CA ALA A 65 -1.07 16.64 -1.82
C ALA A 65 -1.33 17.77 -0.81
N ALA A 66 -2.26 17.57 0.13
CA ALA A 66 -2.56 18.53 1.19
C ALA A 66 -1.33 18.77 2.10
N SER A 67 -0.54 17.74 2.38
CA SER A 67 0.72 17.86 3.12
C SER A 67 1.75 18.73 2.40
N LEU A 68 1.86 18.62 1.07
CA LEU A 68 2.73 19.52 0.29
C LEU A 68 2.27 20.98 0.38
N LEU A 69 0.95 21.22 0.34
CA LEU A 69 0.38 22.56 0.52
C LEU A 69 0.67 23.11 1.92
N LEU A 70 0.45 22.32 2.97
CA LEU A 70 0.72 22.71 4.35
C LEU A 70 2.20 23.03 4.60
N GLN A 71 3.10 22.33 3.90
CA GLN A 71 4.54 22.58 3.92
C GLN A 71 4.95 23.81 3.09
N ASN A 72 4.02 24.52 2.44
CA ASN A 72 4.30 25.60 1.49
C ASN A 72 5.27 25.16 0.38
N ALA A 73 5.06 23.96 -0.18
CA ALA A 73 5.84 23.49 -1.31
C ALA A 73 5.65 24.41 -2.52
N ALA A 74 6.74 24.71 -3.24
CA ALA A 74 6.67 25.55 -4.41
C ALA A 74 5.84 24.87 -5.52
N LEU A 75 4.87 25.59 -6.08
CA LEU A 75 4.01 25.15 -7.17
C LEU A 75 4.10 26.14 -8.33
N GLN A 76 4.05 25.65 -9.56
CA GLN A 76 3.76 26.50 -10.72
C GLN A 76 2.32 27.07 -10.64
N SER A 77 2.00 28.06 -11.48
CA SER A 77 0.66 28.62 -11.58
C SER A 77 -0.41 27.55 -11.84
N SER A 78 -1.60 27.76 -11.29
CA SER A 78 -2.75 26.87 -11.55
C SER A 78 -3.11 26.87 -13.04
N TRP A 79 -3.63 25.76 -13.52
CA TRP A 79 -4.18 25.61 -14.88
C TRP A 79 -5.70 25.84 -14.93
N SER A 80 -6.35 26.01 -13.77
CA SER A 80 -7.80 26.18 -13.64
C SER A 80 -8.17 27.28 -12.64
N ALA A 81 -9.37 27.83 -12.80
CA ALA A 81 -9.91 28.86 -11.91
C ALA A 81 -10.41 28.33 -10.54
N GLY A 82 -10.63 27.01 -10.41
CA GLY A 82 -11.04 26.37 -9.16
C GLY A 82 -9.94 25.56 -8.48
N PRO A 83 -10.23 24.96 -7.30
CA PRO A 83 -9.28 24.16 -6.54
C PRO A 83 -8.64 23.05 -7.37
N SER A 84 -7.33 22.89 -7.23
CA SER A 84 -6.59 21.87 -7.95
C SER A 84 -6.95 20.48 -7.43
N ARG A 85 -7.10 19.54 -8.36
CA ARG A 85 -7.14 18.10 -8.00
C ARG A 85 -5.80 17.71 -7.35
N PRO A 86 -5.77 16.73 -6.43
CA PRO A 86 -4.53 16.26 -5.79
C PRO A 86 -3.41 15.94 -6.78
N ARG A 87 -3.71 15.24 -7.87
CA ARG A 87 -2.74 14.91 -8.93
C ARG A 87 -2.13 16.15 -9.61
N ALA A 88 -2.90 17.24 -9.73
CA ALA A 88 -2.41 18.49 -10.30
C ALA A 88 -1.43 19.21 -9.35
N ILE A 89 -1.63 19.11 -8.03
CA ILE A 89 -0.67 19.61 -7.03
C ILE A 89 0.70 18.94 -7.21
N TYR A 90 0.74 17.61 -7.31
CA TYR A 90 1.98 16.87 -7.55
C TYR A 90 2.65 17.28 -8.87
N ALA A 91 1.89 17.39 -9.97
CA ALA A 91 2.42 17.76 -11.27
C ALA A 91 3.01 19.18 -11.26
N ARG A 92 2.31 20.15 -10.65
CA ARG A 92 2.76 21.54 -10.51
C ARG A 92 3.98 21.66 -9.60
N HIS A 93 4.05 20.84 -8.54
CA HIS A 93 5.25 20.77 -7.71
C HIS A 93 6.45 20.21 -8.50
N ALA A 94 6.27 19.10 -9.21
CA ALA A 94 7.33 18.49 -10.02
C ALA A 94 7.85 19.44 -11.11
N ALA A 95 6.96 20.21 -11.73
CA ALA A 95 7.33 21.23 -12.70
C ALA A 95 8.09 22.41 -12.08
N ALA A 96 7.70 22.86 -10.88
CA ALA A 96 8.43 23.88 -10.13
C ALA A 96 9.84 23.39 -9.75
N VAL A 97 9.97 22.13 -9.30
CA VAL A 97 11.27 21.51 -9.00
C VAL A 97 12.15 21.44 -10.24
N LYS A 98 11.59 21.06 -11.39
CA LYS A 98 12.31 21.07 -12.68
C LYS A 98 12.79 22.48 -13.07
N ALA A 99 12.07 23.52 -12.65
CA ALA A 99 12.45 24.92 -12.84
C ALA A 99 13.42 25.46 -11.77
N GLY A 100 13.91 24.62 -10.85
CA GLY A 100 14.92 24.98 -9.84
C GLY A 100 14.38 25.18 -8.43
N ALA A 101 13.08 24.94 -8.18
CA ALA A 101 12.55 25.00 -6.82
C ALA A 101 13.03 23.83 -5.95
N LEU A 102 13.04 24.03 -4.63
CA LEU A 102 13.38 22.96 -3.68
C LEU A 102 12.37 21.82 -3.77
N ARG A 103 12.88 20.60 -3.98
CA ARG A 103 12.07 19.38 -3.94
C ARG A 103 11.62 19.09 -2.51
N ARG A 104 10.30 18.97 -2.31
CA ARG A 104 9.71 18.52 -1.05
C ARG A 104 8.95 17.22 -1.29
N ALA A 105 9.08 16.29 -0.35
CA ALA A 105 8.24 15.12 -0.31
C ALA A 105 6.99 15.44 0.53
N PRO A 106 5.85 14.79 0.25
CA PRO A 106 4.77 14.72 1.23
C PRO A 106 5.32 14.27 2.59
N ALA A 107 4.76 14.77 3.68
CA ALA A 107 5.14 14.31 5.01
C ALA A 107 4.92 12.79 5.13
N GLN A 108 5.59 12.17 6.08
CA GLN A 108 5.36 10.75 6.37
C GLN A 108 4.24 10.62 7.41
N SER A 109 3.13 9.98 7.04
CA SER A 109 2.06 9.64 8.00
C SER A 109 2.38 8.33 8.72
N LEU A 110 1.86 8.19 9.94
CA LEU A 110 1.99 6.93 10.70
C LEU A 110 1.27 5.80 9.97
N ILE A 111 0.04 6.06 9.51
CA ILE A 111 -0.74 5.09 8.74
C ILE A 111 -0.07 4.73 7.42
N GLY A 112 0.58 5.68 6.74
CA GLY A 112 1.29 5.40 5.49
C GLY A 112 2.49 4.47 5.68
N ARG A 113 3.18 4.55 6.83
CA ARG A 113 4.23 3.57 7.17
C ARG A 113 3.63 2.20 7.45
N LEU A 114 2.57 2.15 8.24
CA LEU A 114 1.89 0.89 8.55
C LEU A 114 1.40 0.21 7.27
N GLU A 115 0.75 0.93 6.38
CA GLU A 115 0.27 0.42 5.09
C GLU A 115 1.41 -0.10 4.21
N ALA A 116 2.54 0.60 4.14
CA ALA A 116 3.69 0.13 3.38
C ALA A 116 4.32 -1.14 3.97
N GLU A 117 4.33 -1.27 5.30
CA GLU A 117 4.79 -2.48 5.98
C GLU A 117 3.79 -3.63 5.82
N LEU A 118 2.50 -3.34 5.84
CA LEU A 118 1.49 -4.30 5.43
C LEU A 118 1.74 -4.69 3.98
N GLU A 119 1.81 -3.82 2.98
CA GLU A 119 2.01 -4.26 1.58
C GLU A 119 3.32 -5.03 1.33
N ARG A 120 4.32 -4.91 2.20
CA ARG A 120 5.59 -5.62 2.05
C ARG A 120 5.39 -7.13 2.20
N LEU A 121 5.75 -7.87 1.15
CA LEU A 121 5.86 -9.33 1.21
C LEU A 121 6.97 -9.74 2.20
N PRO A 122 6.84 -10.89 2.86
CA PRO A 122 7.90 -11.43 3.72
C PRO A 122 9.22 -11.49 2.95
N HIS A 123 10.34 -11.13 3.59
CA HIS A 123 11.63 -11.22 2.92
C HIS A 123 12.02 -12.70 2.77
N VAL A 124 11.92 -13.21 1.55
CA VAL A 124 12.27 -14.59 1.21
C VAL A 124 13.74 -14.65 0.81
N ASP A 125 14.42 -15.72 1.19
CA ASP A 125 15.79 -16.02 0.77
C ASP A 125 15.81 -16.53 -0.68
N LEU A 126 15.54 -15.62 -1.62
CA LEU A 126 15.56 -15.92 -3.05
C LEU A 126 16.87 -15.46 -3.68
N SER A 127 17.28 -16.15 -4.74
CA SER A 127 18.44 -15.75 -5.56
C SER A 127 18.34 -14.30 -6.07
N GLN A 128 17.12 -13.81 -6.30
CA GLN A 128 16.82 -12.45 -6.73
C GLN A 128 17.15 -11.42 -5.65
N ASN A 129 16.97 -11.79 -4.38
CA ASN A 129 17.21 -10.94 -3.21
C ASN A 129 18.66 -11.01 -2.71
N PHE A 130 19.48 -11.90 -3.26
CA PHE A 130 20.90 -11.99 -2.92
C PHE A 130 21.72 -10.88 -3.61
N SER A 131 22.41 -10.07 -2.80
CA SER A 131 23.20 -8.90 -3.22
C SER A 131 24.69 -9.18 -3.44
N GLY A 132 25.17 -10.39 -3.17
CA GLY A 132 26.58 -10.77 -3.33
C GLY A 132 26.96 -11.30 -4.71
N TYR A 133 28.20 -11.78 -4.84
CA TYR A 133 28.72 -12.38 -6.07
C TYR A 133 27.97 -13.68 -6.42
N ARG A 134 27.47 -13.75 -7.66
CA ARG A 134 26.72 -14.91 -8.17
C ARG A 134 27.65 -15.75 -9.06
N PRO A 135 28.09 -16.94 -8.62
CA PRO A 135 29.03 -17.75 -9.40
C PRO A 135 28.38 -18.28 -10.69
N GLU A 136 29.19 -18.35 -11.74
CA GLU A 136 28.82 -18.98 -13.01
C GLU A 136 28.96 -20.51 -12.94
N CYS A 137 28.21 -21.20 -13.78
CA CYS A 137 28.28 -22.64 -13.96
C CYS A 137 29.67 -23.08 -14.42
N THR A 138 30.18 -24.16 -13.82
CA THR A 138 31.46 -24.78 -14.21
C THR A 138 31.35 -25.75 -15.39
N GLY A 139 30.15 -25.99 -15.91
CA GLY A 139 29.87 -26.92 -17.01
C GLY A 139 30.24 -26.38 -18.40
N PHE A 140 30.26 -27.28 -19.38
CA PHE A 140 30.53 -26.96 -20.79
C PHE A 140 29.31 -27.27 -21.67
N VAL A 141 29.05 -26.42 -22.65
CA VAL A 141 27.94 -26.60 -23.58
C VAL A 141 28.30 -27.70 -24.58
N ALA A 142 27.56 -28.80 -24.56
CA ALA A 142 27.86 -30.01 -25.36
C ALA A 142 28.04 -29.74 -26.87
N LYS A 143 27.27 -28.80 -27.45
CA LYS A 143 27.36 -28.48 -28.88
C LYS A 143 28.59 -27.66 -29.28
N THR A 144 29.10 -26.81 -28.39
CA THR A 144 30.14 -25.82 -28.73
C THR A 144 31.45 -26.04 -27.99
N GLY A 145 31.45 -26.88 -26.95
CA GLY A 145 32.59 -27.09 -26.07
C GLY A 145 32.98 -25.85 -25.25
N LYS A 146 32.23 -24.75 -25.35
CA LYS A 146 32.50 -23.51 -24.62
C LYS A 146 31.98 -23.62 -23.19
N ARG A 147 32.61 -22.85 -22.28
CA ARG A 147 32.16 -22.74 -20.88
C ARG A 147 30.74 -22.18 -20.82
N CYS A 148 29.92 -22.75 -19.95
CA CYS A 148 28.57 -22.26 -19.68
C CYS A 148 28.64 -20.90 -18.97
N THR A 149 27.85 -19.93 -19.43
CA THR A 149 27.76 -18.58 -18.83
C THR A 149 26.54 -18.40 -17.92
N ASN A 150 25.72 -19.45 -17.75
CA ASN A 150 24.57 -19.40 -16.85
C ASN A 150 25.04 -19.36 -15.39
N THR A 151 24.32 -18.65 -14.54
CA THR A 151 24.53 -18.65 -13.09
C THR A 151 24.30 -20.06 -12.51
N ALA A 152 25.11 -20.44 -11.53
CA ALA A 152 24.90 -21.66 -10.78
C ALA A 152 23.60 -21.60 -9.94
N LEU A 153 23.04 -22.76 -9.60
CA LEU A 153 21.82 -22.82 -8.78
C LEU A 153 22.06 -22.18 -7.40
N TYR A 154 21.14 -21.34 -6.97
CA TYR A 154 21.15 -20.78 -5.61
C TYR A 154 20.53 -21.78 -4.63
N LEU A 155 21.22 -22.06 -3.53
CA LEU A 155 20.82 -23.07 -2.55
C LEU A 155 20.37 -22.46 -1.21
N GLY A 156 20.29 -21.13 -1.13
CA GLY A 156 19.93 -20.38 0.07
C GLY A 156 21.13 -19.91 0.88
N ALA A 157 20.93 -18.92 1.75
CA ALA A 157 21.89 -18.34 2.67
C ALA A 157 23.20 -17.90 2.00
N GLY A 158 23.12 -17.37 0.77
CA GLY A 158 24.29 -16.97 -0.02
C GLY A 158 25.08 -18.13 -0.64
N SER A 159 24.60 -19.37 -0.52
CA SER A 159 25.27 -20.54 -1.07
C SER A 159 24.78 -20.88 -2.48
N PHE A 160 25.68 -21.42 -3.29
CA PHE A 160 25.42 -21.80 -4.67
C PHE A 160 25.98 -23.19 -4.96
N ALA A 161 25.34 -23.87 -5.91
CA ALA A 161 25.83 -25.10 -6.52
C ALA A 161 27.06 -24.81 -7.42
N GLN A 162 27.64 -25.87 -8.00
CA GLN A 162 28.68 -25.71 -9.02
C GLN A 162 28.07 -25.47 -10.41
N HIS A 163 26.86 -25.99 -10.63
CA HIS A 163 26.23 -26.02 -11.94
C HIS A 163 24.90 -25.25 -11.99
N CYS A 164 24.54 -24.80 -13.20
CA CYS A 164 23.19 -24.36 -13.50
C CYS A 164 22.25 -25.57 -13.63
N TYR A 165 20.94 -25.34 -13.64
CA TYR A 165 19.92 -26.40 -13.68
C TYR A 165 20.15 -27.45 -14.80
N SER A 166 20.59 -27.02 -15.97
CA SER A 166 20.81 -27.89 -17.14
C SER A 166 22.04 -28.79 -17.00
N HIS A 167 23.05 -28.37 -16.24
CA HIS A 167 24.29 -29.13 -16.02
C HIS A 167 24.35 -29.79 -14.64
N SER A 168 23.42 -29.48 -13.75
CA SER A 168 23.44 -29.92 -12.36
C SER A 168 23.23 -31.42 -12.20
N ALA A 169 23.95 -31.99 -11.24
CA ALA A 169 23.75 -33.35 -10.80
C ALA A 169 22.39 -33.50 -10.09
N PRO A 170 21.83 -34.73 -10.00
CA PRO A 170 20.59 -34.98 -9.26
C PRO A 170 20.59 -34.42 -7.83
N THR A 171 21.71 -34.52 -7.11
CA THR A 171 21.87 -34.02 -5.74
C THR A 171 21.84 -32.49 -5.63
N GLU A 172 22.38 -31.77 -6.62
CA GLU A 172 22.28 -30.31 -6.69
C GLU A 172 20.84 -29.87 -6.97
N ARG A 173 20.11 -30.62 -7.81
CA ARG A 173 18.69 -30.37 -8.08
C ARG A 173 17.80 -30.65 -6.89
N GLU A 174 18.09 -31.70 -6.12
CA GLU A 174 17.40 -32.01 -4.88
C GLU A 174 17.56 -30.87 -3.87
N ARG A 175 18.79 -30.45 -3.57
CA ARG A 175 19.04 -29.31 -2.66
C ARG A 175 18.37 -28.02 -3.11
N PHE A 176 18.33 -27.77 -4.42
CA PHE A 176 17.63 -26.62 -4.99
C PHE A 176 16.12 -26.70 -4.75
N ARG A 177 15.50 -27.87 -4.97
CA ARG A 177 14.07 -28.10 -4.67
C ARG A 177 13.78 -27.96 -3.19
N ASP A 178 14.58 -28.59 -2.32
CA ASP A 178 14.42 -28.48 -0.86
C ASP A 178 14.51 -27.02 -0.39
N HIS A 179 15.34 -26.21 -1.03
CA HIS A 179 15.39 -24.77 -0.77
C HIS A 179 14.11 -24.06 -1.22
N GLN A 180 13.64 -24.32 -2.46
CA GLN A 180 12.40 -23.74 -2.97
C GLN A 180 11.20 -24.12 -2.12
N ASP A 181 11.07 -25.39 -1.72
CA ASP A 181 9.98 -25.90 -0.90
C ASP A 181 9.99 -25.23 0.49
N ARG A 182 11.16 -25.09 1.12
CA ARG A 182 11.29 -24.33 2.38
C ARG A 182 10.88 -22.87 2.23
N GLN A 183 11.22 -22.21 1.12
CA GLN A 183 10.82 -20.82 0.89
C GLN A 183 9.31 -20.69 0.65
N ASN A 184 8.71 -21.63 -0.10
CA ASN A 184 7.27 -21.65 -0.32
C ASN A 184 6.51 -21.90 0.99
N GLN A 185 6.98 -22.83 1.81
CA GLN A 185 6.40 -23.10 3.13
C GLN A 185 6.51 -21.87 4.04
N ALA A 186 7.69 -21.24 4.13
CA ALA A 186 7.87 -20.04 4.96
C ALA A 186 6.98 -18.87 4.49
N LEU A 187 6.77 -18.73 3.18
CA LEU A 187 5.84 -17.76 2.62
C LEU A 187 4.39 -18.05 3.04
N GLU A 188 3.96 -19.30 2.91
CA GLU A 188 2.61 -19.74 3.29
C GLU A 188 2.34 -19.52 4.78
N GLU A 189 3.28 -19.91 5.64
CA GLU A 189 3.22 -19.69 7.09
C GLU A 189 3.10 -18.19 7.41
N SER A 190 3.94 -17.35 6.80
CA SER A 190 3.89 -15.91 7.03
C SER A 190 2.59 -15.27 6.53
N TRP A 191 2.03 -15.76 5.41
CA TRP A 191 0.71 -15.34 4.92
C TRP A 191 -0.40 -15.69 5.91
N LEU A 192 -0.40 -16.91 6.46
CA LEU A 192 -1.38 -17.36 7.44
C LEU A 192 -1.28 -16.57 8.75
N GLU A 193 -0.07 -16.39 9.29
CA GLU A 193 0.17 -15.60 10.50
C GLU A 193 -0.35 -14.17 10.36
N ARG A 194 -0.06 -13.57 9.20
CA ARG A 194 -0.54 -12.23 8.89
C ARG A 194 -2.06 -12.16 8.78
N GLN A 195 -2.67 -13.11 8.08
CA GLN A 195 -4.12 -13.14 7.94
C GLN A 195 -4.79 -13.27 9.31
N GLU A 196 -4.25 -14.11 10.19
CA GLU A 196 -4.75 -14.25 11.55
C GLU A 196 -4.58 -12.97 12.38
N LEU A 197 -3.44 -12.28 12.25
CA LEU A 197 -3.24 -10.99 12.90
C LEU A 197 -4.28 -9.96 12.45
N LEU A 198 -4.51 -9.83 11.14
CA LEU A 198 -5.49 -8.88 10.60
C LEU A 198 -6.91 -9.20 11.10
N ARG A 199 -7.29 -10.48 11.13
CA ARG A 199 -8.56 -10.92 11.71
C ARG A 199 -8.66 -10.62 13.20
N ALA A 200 -7.61 -10.85 13.98
CA ALA A 200 -7.61 -10.58 15.41
C ALA A 200 -7.78 -9.09 15.71
N ILE A 201 -7.10 -8.23 14.95
CA ILE A 201 -7.26 -6.77 15.06
C ILE A 201 -8.69 -6.37 14.67
N GLY A 202 -9.22 -6.89 13.56
CA GLY A 202 -10.58 -6.58 13.13
C GLY A 202 -11.63 -7.01 14.16
N ARG A 203 -11.46 -8.15 14.84
CA ARG A 203 -12.32 -8.58 15.96
C ARG A 203 -12.30 -7.58 17.10
N SER A 204 -11.12 -7.09 17.49
CA SER A 204 -11.00 -6.04 18.52
C SER A 204 -11.71 -4.74 18.11
N ILE A 205 -11.63 -4.35 16.83
CA ILE A 205 -12.33 -3.17 16.32
C ILE A 205 -13.85 -3.36 16.37
N ILE A 206 -14.33 -4.55 16.00
CA ILE A 206 -15.75 -4.92 16.09
C ILE A 206 -16.23 -4.79 17.54
N ASP A 207 -15.48 -5.36 18.49
CA ASP A 207 -15.79 -5.27 19.91
C ASP A 207 -15.87 -3.81 20.38
N ASP A 208 -14.90 -2.97 20.00
CA ASP A 208 -14.89 -1.54 20.31
C ASP A 208 -16.09 -0.81 19.70
N TRP A 209 -16.47 -1.14 18.46
CA TRP A 209 -17.64 -0.55 17.80
C TRP A 209 -18.93 -0.88 18.56
N PHE A 210 -19.12 -2.13 18.99
CA PHE A 210 -20.32 -2.54 19.72
C PHE A 210 -20.32 -2.05 21.17
N GLN A 211 -19.16 -1.96 21.83
CA GLN A 211 -19.05 -1.41 23.18
C GLN A 211 -19.24 0.11 23.21
N GLY A 212 -18.66 0.82 22.23
CA GLY A 212 -18.71 2.27 22.13
C GLY A 212 -20.00 2.83 21.53
N ARG A 213 -20.71 2.07 20.69
CA ARG A 213 -21.94 2.50 20.00
C ARG A 213 -23.19 1.77 20.50
N ARG A 214 -23.42 1.74 21.81
CA ARG A 214 -24.66 1.18 22.37
C ARG A 214 -25.94 1.90 21.91
N LEU A 215 -25.83 3.12 21.37
CA LEU A 215 -26.92 3.88 20.77
C LEU A 215 -26.52 4.34 19.36
N GLN A 216 -27.51 4.41 18.46
CA GLN A 216 -27.33 5.02 17.14
C GLN A 216 -26.74 6.43 17.31
N PRO A 217 -25.69 6.80 16.55
CA PRO A 217 -25.07 8.10 16.73
C PRO A 217 -26.07 9.21 16.37
N PRO A 218 -26.13 10.33 17.11
CA PRO A 218 -27.15 11.37 16.94
C PRO A 218 -27.26 11.89 15.49
N TRP A 219 -26.13 12.04 14.79
CA TRP A 219 -26.12 12.49 13.39
C TRP A 219 -26.90 11.56 12.46
N LEU A 220 -26.97 10.26 12.74
CA LEU A 220 -27.72 9.32 11.90
C LEU A 220 -29.22 9.48 12.12
N VAL A 221 -29.63 9.73 13.37
CA VAL A 221 -31.02 10.03 13.70
C VAL A 221 -31.46 11.34 13.04
N GLU A 222 -30.62 12.38 13.14
CA GLU A 222 -30.87 13.67 12.49
C GLU A 222 -31.01 13.54 10.96
N LEU A 223 -30.11 12.78 10.29
CA LEU A 223 -30.22 12.53 8.86
C LEU A 223 -31.46 11.73 8.48
N ALA A 224 -31.84 10.75 9.30
CA ALA A 224 -33.04 9.95 9.07
C ALA A 224 -34.31 10.80 9.21
N ASP A 225 -34.37 11.68 10.21
CA ASP A 225 -35.50 12.59 10.43
C ASP A 225 -35.68 13.58 9.27
N VAL A 226 -34.58 14.11 8.73
CA VAL A 226 -34.60 14.96 7.52
C VAL A 226 -35.14 14.18 6.32
N ALA A 227 -34.61 12.98 6.06
CA ALA A 227 -35.03 12.15 4.92
C ALA A 227 -36.51 11.75 4.98
N ILE A 228 -37.05 11.50 6.19
CA ILE A 228 -38.46 11.14 6.40
C ILE A 228 -39.37 12.37 6.27
N SER A 229 -38.90 13.55 6.68
CA SER A 229 -39.67 14.80 6.61
C SER A 229 -39.88 15.26 5.16
N ASP A 230 -38.85 15.14 4.31
CA ASP A 230 -38.94 15.47 2.88
C ASP A 230 -39.89 14.54 2.11
N GLN A 231 -40.05 13.28 2.54
CA GLN A 231 -41.01 12.34 1.93
C GLN A 231 -42.46 12.61 2.33
N ARG A 232 -42.71 13.40 3.40
CA ARG A 232 -44.05 13.71 3.91
C ARG A 232 -44.59 15.05 3.40
N ASN A 233 -43.81 15.81 2.64
CA ASN A 233 -44.21 17.12 2.14
C ASN A 233 -43.95 17.20 0.61
N PRO A 234 -44.80 16.58 -0.24
CA PRO A 234 -44.72 16.70 -1.69
C PRO A 234 -45.13 18.10 -2.20
#